data_AF-A0A836VHQ5-F1
#
_entry.id   AF-A0A836VHQ5-F1
#
_cell.length_a   1.000
_cell.length_b   1.000
_cell.length_c   1.000
_cell.angle_alpha   90.00
_cell.angle_beta   90.00
_cell.angle_gamma   90.00
#
_symmetry.space_group_name_H-M   'P 1'
#
loop_
_entity.id
_entity.type
_entity.pdbx_description
1 polymer ?
#
loop_
_entity_poly.entity_id
_entity_poly.type
_entity_poly.pdbx_seq_one_letter_code
_entity_poly.pdbx_strand_id
1 'polypeptide(L)'
;MSDLAKTKTEISCPGGGKEIRTTYGDIARRSSLKSSKGHEYKFKSNDQSKFRRSMDKIEHLQKDFERDMERAQKDFAEAYQNVIGNADILLKR
;
A
#
# COMPACT_ATOMS: atom_id res chain seq x y z
N MET A 1 3.32 -11.08 -2.28
CA MET A 1 2.33 -10.24 -3.01
C MET A 1 1.97 -9.11 -2.08
N SER A 2 2.19 -7.86 -2.51
CA SER A 2 1.81 -6.63 -1.79
C SER A 2 0.42 -6.71 -1.18
N ASP A 3 0.20 -6.07 -0.02
CA ASP A 3 -1.14 -5.95 0.56
C ASP A 3 -2.09 -5.14 -0.34
N LEU A 4 -1.56 -4.25 -1.18
CA LEU A 4 -2.34 -3.62 -2.26
C LEU A 4 -2.93 -4.64 -3.23
N ALA A 5 -2.23 -5.75 -3.52
CA ALA A 5 -2.74 -6.74 -4.46
C ALA A 5 -3.97 -7.48 -3.92
N LYS A 6 -4.16 -7.52 -2.59
CA LYS A 6 -5.30 -8.18 -1.94
C LYS A 6 -6.50 -7.26 -1.77
N THR A 7 -6.34 -5.94 -1.97
CA THR A 7 -7.42 -4.97 -1.83
C THR A 7 -8.55 -5.31 -2.78
N LYS A 8 -9.73 -5.54 -2.22
CA LYS A 8 -10.96 -5.78 -2.98
C LYS A 8 -11.43 -4.47 -3.57
N THR A 9 -11.78 -4.50 -4.85
CA THR A 9 -12.34 -3.37 -5.58
C THR A 9 -13.57 -3.83 -6.35
N GLU A 10 -14.54 -2.93 -6.45
CA GLU A 10 -15.75 -3.13 -7.24
C GLU A 10 -15.59 -2.31 -8.53
N ILE A 11 -15.68 -2.99 -9.67
CA ILE A 11 -15.63 -2.33 -10.99
C ILE A 11 -17.03 -2.42 -11.59
N SER A 12 -17.53 -1.31 -12.12
CA SER A 12 -18.80 -1.28 -12.83
C SER A 12 -18.83 -2.31 -13.97
N CYS A 13 -19.99 -2.89 -14.27
CA CYS A 13 -20.13 -3.80 -15.42
C CYS A 13 -20.17 -2.98 -16.72
N PRO A 14 -19.41 -3.32 -17.79
CA PRO A 14 -19.36 -2.52 -19.00
C PRO A 14 -20.68 -2.49 -19.79
N GLY A 15 -21.54 -3.50 -19.59
CA GLY A 15 -22.86 -3.57 -20.24
C GLY A 15 -24.04 -3.20 -19.33
N GLY A 16 -23.80 -2.58 -18.17
CA GLY A 16 -24.85 -2.26 -17.20
C GLY A 16 -25.31 -3.50 -16.41
N GLY A 17 -25.12 -3.47 -15.09
CA GLY A 17 -25.47 -4.57 -14.20
C GLY A 17 -24.63 -4.59 -12.93
N LYS A 18 -24.66 -5.72 -12.23
CA LYS A 18 -23.94 -5.91 -10.97
C LYS A 18 -22.43 -5.69 -11.15
N GLU A 19 -21.84 -4.97 -10.20
CA GLU A 19 -20.41 -4.71 -10.17
C GLU A 19 -19.60 -6.01 -10.08
N ILE A 20 -18.46 -6.00 -10.75
CA ILE A 20 -17.51 -7.10 -10.75
C ILE A 20 -16.61 -6.91 -9.53
N ARG A 21 -16.77 -7.79 -8.55
CA ARG A 21 -15.87 -7.88 -7.40
C ARG A 21 -14.56 -8.51 -7.84
N THR A 22 -13.48 -7.75 -7.75
CA THR A 22 -12.14 -8.22 -8.10
C THR A 22 -11.12 -7.65 -7.13
N THR A 23 -9.84 -7.96 -7.33
CA THR A 23 -8.73 -7.39 -6.56
C THR A 23 -7.80 -6.63 -7.48
N TYR A 24 -7.02 -5.70 -6.94
CA TYR A 24 -5.96 -5.06 -7.74
C TYR A 24 -4.96 -6.09 -8.27
N GLY A 25 -4.69 -7.16 -7.53
CA GLY A 25 -3.85 -8.27 -8.00
C GLY A 25 -4.44 -9.01 -9.21
N ASP A 26 -5.77 -9.21 -9.24
CA ASP A 26 -6.46 -9.82 -10.38
C ASP A 26 -6.39 -8.92 -11.62
N ILE A 27 -6.62 -7.61 -11.47
CA ILE A 27 -6.50 -6.63 -12.56
C ILE A 27 -5.06 -6.57 -13.07
N ALA A 28 -4.09 -6.68 -12.17
CA ALA A 28 -2.68 -6.70 -12.52
C ALA A 28 -2.28 -7.98 -13.27
N ARG A 29 -2.92 -9.14 -13.05
CA ARG A 29 -2.42 -10.42 -13.59
C ARG A 29 -3.20 -10.94 -14.79
N ARG A 30 -4.52 -10.78 -14.78
CA ARG A 30 -5.39 -11.31 -15.82
C ARG A 30 -5.31 -10.41 -17.05
N SER A 31 -5.42 -10.97 -18.25
CA SER A 31 -5.51 -10.19 -19.50
C SER A 31 -6.88 -9.54 -19.69
N SER A 32 -7.89 -10.05 -18.98
CA SER A 32 -9.26 -9.57 -19.07
C SER A 32 -10.08 -9.88 -17.83
N LEU A 33 -11.21 -9.17 -17.68
CA LEU A 33 -12.16 -9.34 -16.60
C LEU A 33 -13.57 -9.48 -17.18
N LYS A 34 -14.21 -10.62 -16.91
CA LYS A 34 -15.56 -10.93 -17.42
C LYS A 34 -16.61 -10.67 -16.36
N SER A 35 -17.72 -10.06 -16.77
CA SER A 35 -18.91 -9.90 -15.96
C SER A 35 -19.76 -11.18 -15.98
N SER A 36 -20.68 -11.31 -15.03
CA SER A 36 -21.64 -12.44 -14.98
C SER A 36 -22.57 -12.50 -16.19
N LYS A 37 -22.75 -11.39 -16.91
CA LYS A 37 -23.55 -11.30 -18.14
C LYS A 37 -22.73 -11.55 -19.42
N GLY A 38 -21.44 -11.87 -19.29
CA GLY A 38 -20.56 -12.16 -20.44
C GLY A 38 -19.89 -10.94 -21.06
N HIS A 39 -20.06 -9.73 -20.53
CA HIS A 39 -19.32 -8.55 -21.00
C HIS A 39 -17.90 -8.56 -20.45
N GLU A 40 -16.92 -8.18 -21.27
CA GLU A 40 -15.50 -8.33 -20.94
C GLU A 40 -14.75 -7.00 -21.00
N TYR A 41 -13.99 -6.70 -19.95
CA TYR A 41 -12.90 -5.74 -20.00
C TYR A 41 -11.68 -6.45 -20.56
N LYS A 42 -11.20 -6.01 -21.73
CA LYS A 42 -9.90 -6.42 -22.25
C LYS A 42 -8.86 -5.39 -21.85
N PHE A 43 -7.88 -5.81 -21.05
CA PHE A 43 -6.87 -4.89 -20.54
C PHE A 43 -5.77 -4.68 -21.58
N LYS A 44 -5.30 -3.44 -21.71
CA LYS A 44 -4.12 -3.11 -22.50
C LYS A 44 -2.87 -3.44 -21.68
N SER A 45 -1.98 -4.25 -22.25
CA SER A 45 -0.74 -4.70 -21.59
C SER A 45 0.17 -3.54 -21.16
N ASN A 46 0.21 -2.45 -21.94
CA ASN A 46 0.97 -1.25 -21.60
C ASN A 46 0.46 -0.59 -20.30
N ASP A 47 -0.84 -0.39 -20.20
CA ASP A 47 -1.45 0.23 -19.02
C ASP A 47 -1.33 -0.68 -17.79
N GLN A 48 -1.48 -2.00 -17.97
CA GLN A 48 -1.23 -2.97 -16.89
C GLN A 48 0.22 -2.95 -16.42
N SER A 49 1.18 -2.76 -17.32
CA SER A 49 2.60 -2.68 -16.95
C SER A 49 2.89 -1.42 -16.13
N LYS A 50 2.29 -0.28 -16.49
CA LYS A 50 2.34 0.94 -15.67
C LYS A 50 1.69 0.74 -14.30
N PHE A 51 0.52 0.08 -14.28
CA PHE A 51 -0.19 -0.22 -13.04
C PHE A 51 0.65 -1.08 -12.07
N ARG A 52 1.25 -2.18 -12.56
CA ARG A 52 2.15 -3.03 -11.77
C ARG A 52 3.32 -2.23 -11.20
N ARG A 53 4.00 -1.43 -12.03
CA ARG A 53 5.11 -0.58 -11.59
C ARG A 53 4.68 0.41 -10.49
N SER A 54 3.49 0.99 -10.60
CA SER A 54 2.95 1.86 -9.55
C SER A 54 2.70 1.11 -8.25
N MET A 55 2.15 -0.11 -8.32
CA MET A 55 1.97 -0.97 -7.13
C MET A 55 3.32 -1.31 -6.48
N ASP A 56 4.30 -1.72 -7.28
CA ASP A 56 5.63 -2.07 -6.79
C ASP A 56 6.31 -0.86 -6.14
N LYS A 57 6.17 0.34 -6.73
CA LYS A 57 6.69 1.60 -6.17
C LYS A 57 6.05 1.92 -4.82
N ILE A 58 4.74 1.77 -4.69
CA ILE A 58 4.04 2.00 -3.41
C ILE A 58 4.56 1.02 -2.35
N GLU A 59 4.72 -0.26 -2.70
CA GLU A 59 5.24 -1.26 -1.76
C GLU A 59 6.67 -0.92 -1.28
N HIS A 60 7.54 -0.44 -2.19
CA HIS A 60 8.90 -0.04 -1.82
C HIS A 60 8.88 1.18 -0.89
N LEU A 61 8.09 2.21 -1.20
CA LEU A 61 7.96 3.41 -0.37
C LEU A 61 7.41 3.09 1.02
N GLN A 62 6.46 2.15 1.14
CA GLN A 62 5.95 1.71 2.44
C GLN A 62 7.03 1.05 3.28
N LYS A 63 7.82 0.15 2.70
CA LYS A 63 8.93 -0.52 3.41
C LYS A 63 10.02 0.45 3.84
N ASP A 64 10.38 1.39 2.97
CA ASP A 64 11.38 2.40 3.29
C ASP A 64 10.88 3.31 4.41
N PHE A 65 9.61 3.75 4.35
CA PHE A 65 8.99 4.54 5.39
C PHE A 65 8.96 3.81 6.75
N GLU A 66 8.53 2.55 6.79
CA GLU A 66 8.51 1.75 8.03
C GLU A 66 9.91 1.64 8.64
N ARG A 67 10.92 1.35 7.83
CA ARG A 67 12.31 1.25 8.26
C ARG A 67 12.84 2.58 8.80
N ASP A 68 12.57 3.67 8.11
CA ASP A 68 13.08 4.99 8.49
C ASP A 68 12.35 5.51 9.73
N MET A 69 11.06 5.20 9.88
CA MET A 69 10.29 5.49 11.10
C MET A 69 10.81 4.72 12.31
N GLU A 70 11.13 3.42 12.16
CA GLU A 70 11.69 2.62 13.26
C GLU A 70 13.03 3.20 13.74
N ARG A 71 13.89 3.63 12.80
CA ARG A 71 15.17 4.29 13.13
C ARG A 71 14.93 5.61 13.84
N ALA A 72 14.08 6.48 13.30
CA ALA A 72 13.78 7.77 13.90
C ALA A 72 13.20 7.64 15.32
N GLN A 73 12.37 6.62 15.57
CA GLN A 73 11.83 6.34 16.91
C GLN A 73 12.93 5.91 17.89
N LYS A 74 13.89 5.08 17.46
CA LYS A 74 15.05 4.69 18.28
C LYS A 74 15.93 5.89 18.61
N ASP A 75 16.29 6.68 17.60
CA ASP A 75 17.12 7.87 17.76
C ASP A 75 16.44 8.88 18.69
N PHE A 76 15.13 9.07 18.55
CA PHE A 76 14.34 9.92 19.45
C PHE A 76 14.35 9.41 20.89
N ALA A 77 14.13 8.11 21.09
CA ALA A 77 14.12 7.51 22.42
C ALA A 77 15.49 7.66 23.11
N GLU A 78 16.58 7.41 22.38
CA GLU A 78 17.95 7.61 22.89
C GLU A 78 18.19 9.08 23.25
N ALA A 79 17.83 10.00 22.36
CA ALA A 79 17.96 11.44 22.61
C ALA A 79 17.16 11.87 23.85
N TYR A 80 15.92 11.41 23.98
CA TYR A 80 15.07 11.68 25.13
C TYR A 80 15.67 11.16 26.44
N GLN A 81 16.15 9.91 26.46
CA GLN A 81 16.80 9.33 27.62
C GLN A 81 18.09 10.09 27.99
N ASN A 82 18.87 10.52 27.00
CA ASN A 82 20.07 11.32 27.25
C ASN A 82 19.75 12.69 27.84
N VAL A 83 18.66 13.34 27.40
CA VAL A 83 18.22 14.62 27.98
C VAL A 83 17.85 14.45 29.45
N ILE A 84 17.07 13.42 29.79
CA ILE A 84 16.65 13.17 31.18
C ILE A 84 17.82 12.67 32.04
N GLY A 85 18.62 11.75 31.53
CA GLY A 85 19.72 11.14 32.26
C GLY A 85 20.85 12.12 32.60
N ASN A 86 21.03 13.16 31.78
CA ASN A 86 22.02 14.21 32.02
C ASN A 86 21.41 15.48 32.64
N ALA A 87 20.14 15.47 33.03
CA ALA A 87 19.51 16.64 33.63
C ALA A 87 19.99 16.85 35.08
N ASP A 88 20.39 18.07 35.41
CA ASP A 88 20.67 18.46 36.80
C ASP A 88 19.38 18.45 37.63
N ILE A 89 19.37 17.65 38.70
CA ILE A 89 18.20 17.51 39.57
C ILE A 89 18.31 18.48 40.75
N LEU A 90 17.43 19.49 40.77
CA LEU A 90 17.26 20.40 41.92
C LEU A 90 16.12 19.90 42.82
N LEU A 91 16.46 19.27 43.94
CA LEU A 91 15.49 18.86 44.96
C LEU A 91 15.25 20.01 45.95
N LYS A 92 14.00 20.47 46.08
CA LYS A 92 13.61 21.38 47.18
C LYS A 92 13.43 20.57 48.47
N ARG A 93 13.97 21.12 49.55
CA ARG A 93 13.91 20.57 50.91
C ARG A 93 12.56 20.87 51.56
#